data_AF-A0A519CMV0-F1
#
_entry.id   AF-A0A519CMV0-F1
#
_cell.length_a   1.000
_cell.length_b   1.000
_cell.length_c   1.000
_cell.angle_alpha   90.00
_cell.angle_beta   90.00
_cell.angle_gamma   90.00
#
_symmetry.space_group_name_H-M   'P 1'
#
loop_
_entity.id
_entity.type
_entity.pdbx_description
1 polymer ?
#
loop_
_entity_poly.entity_id
_entity_poly.type
_entity_poly.pdbx_seq_one_letter_code
_entity_poly.pdbx_strand_id
1 'polypeptide(L)' 'MLRSADEDYSQMAQQRWETSQRNDPDLIEAGVETLAELVTTDYFEKNPKDGAVEELMGQTSE' A
#
# COMPACT_ATOMS: atom_id res chain seq x y z
N MET A 1 22.67 20.49 3.95
CA MET A 1 22.36 20.15 2.55
C MET A 1 21.92 18.70 2.42
N LEU A 2 22.76 17.69 2.74
CA LEU A 2 22.35 16.27 2.65
C LEU A 2 21.14 15.94 3.56
N ARG A 3 21.20 16.33 4.84
CA ARG A 3 20.12 16.12 5.81
C ARG A 3 18.78 16.73 5.37
N SER A 4 18.81 17.91 4.76
CA SER A 4 17.59 18.59 4.28
C SER A 4 17.00 17.87 3.07
N ALA A 5 17.83 17.35 2.16
CA ALA A 5 17.36 16.54 1.05
C ALA A 5 16.73 15.23 1.55
N ASP A 6 17.34 14.56 2.54
CA ASP A 6 16.77 13.36 3.15
C ASP A 6 15.41 13.64 3.81
N GLU A 7 15.28 14.77 4.50
CA GLU A 7 14.02 15.22 5.11
C GLU A 7 12.94 15.51 4.05
N ASP A 8 13.29 16.18 2.95
CA ASP A 8 12.36 16.46 1.85
C ASP A 8 11.88 15.17 1.16
N TYR A 9 12.80 14.25 0.88
CA TYR A 9 12.46 12.95 0.29
C TYR A 9 11.57 12.12 1.23
N SER A 10 11.85 12.14 2.54
CA SER A 10 11.02 11.45 3.53
C SER A 10 9.59 12.00 3.54
N GLN A 11 9.43 13.33 3.48
CA GLN A 11 8.10 13.95 3.45
C GLN A 11 7.35 13.61 2.17
N MET A 12 8.03 13.65 1.02
CA MET A 12 7.44 13.26 -0.26
C MET A 12 7.03 11.79 -0.28
N ALA A 13 7.86 10.90 0.26
CA ALA A 13 7.55 9.48 0.38
C ALA A 13 6.30 9.26 1.26
N GLN A 14 6.23 9.95 2.40
CA GLN A 14 5.07 9.88 3.29
C GLN A 14 3.78 10.36 2.61
N GLN A 15 3.83 11.51 1.92
CA GLN A 15 2.67 12.03 1.19
C GLN A 15 2.19 11.08 0.10
N ARG A 16 3.12 10.48 -0.65
CA ARG A 16 2.81 9.47 -1.68
C ARG A 16 2.20 8.22 -1.06
N TRP A 17 2.74 7.75 0.06
CA TRP A 17 2.22 6.60 0.78
C TRP A 17 0.78 6.81 1.24
N GLU A 18 0.50 7.95 1.88
CA GLU A 18 -0.86 8.31 2.31
C GLU A 18 -1.81 8.47 1.13
N THR A 19 -1.35 9.06 0.02
CA THR A 19 -2.16 9.24 -1.19
C THR A 19 -2.48 7.89 -1.84
N SER A 20 -1.53 6.96 -1.83
CA SER A 20 -1.75 5.59 -2.32
C SER A 20 -2.83 4.90 -1.49
N GLN A 21 -2.72 4.95 -0.16
CA GLN A 21 -3.70 4.31 0.72
C GLN A 21 -5.11 4.91 0.58
N ARG A 22 -5.23 6.25 0.53
CA ARG A 22 -6.55 6.90 0.37
C ARG A 22 -7.28 6.50 -0.92
N ASN A 23 -6.53 6.11 -1.95
CA ASN A 23 -7.08 5.73 -3.25
C ASN A 23 -7.10 4.21 -3.47
N ASP A 24 -6.73 3.42 -2.45
CA ASP A 24 -6.67 1.97 -2.55
C ASP A 24 -8.10 1.39 -2.52
N PRO A 25 -8.53 0.66 -3.55
CA PRO A 25 -9.89 0.12 -3.63
C PRO A 25 -10.16 -0.91 -2.52
N ASP A 26 -9.16 -1.67 -2.08
CA ASP A 26 -9.34 -2.68 -1.03
C ASP A 26 -9.58 -2.00 0.32
N LEU A 27 -8.89 -0.89 0.60
CA LEU A 27 -9.12 -0.08 1.79
C LEU A 27 -10.51 0.55 1.80
N ILE A 28 -10.97 1.06 0.65
CA ILE A 28 -12.30 1.63 0.50
C ILE A 28 -13.39 0.57 0.69
N GLU A 29 -13.22 -0.61 0.10
CA GLU A 29 -14.18 -1.73 0.23
C GLU A 29 -14.26 -2.25 1.67
N ALA A 30 -13.11 -2.39 2.33
CA ALA A 30 -13.04 -2.80 3.73
C ALA A 30 -13.48 -1.71 4.72
N GLY A 31 -13.59 -0.45 4.27
CA GLY A 31 -13.97 0.70 5.10
C GLY A 31 -12.91 1.09 6.13
N VAL A 32 -11.63 0.90 5.81
CA VAL A 32 -10.48 1.23 6.67
C VAL A 32 -9.59 2.27 6.01
N GLU A 33 -8.77 2.98 6.78
CA GLU A 33 -7.96 4.10 6.27
C GLU A 33 -6.53 3.70 5.94
N THR A 34 -6.04 2.60 6.51
CA THR A 34 -4.65 2.17 6.37
C THR A 34 -4.51 0.68 6.04
N LEU A 35 -3.45 0.34 5.32
CA LEU A 35 -3.06 -1.06 5.08
C LEU A 35 -2.80 -1.81 6.39
N ALA A 36 -2.31 -1.12 7.42
CA ALA A 36 -2.10 -1.71 8.74
C ALA A 36 -3.43 -2.19 9.34
N GLU A 37 -4.49 -1.37 9.26
CA GLU A 37 -5.83 -1.76 9.70
C GLU A 37 -6.38 -2.89 8.84
N LEU A 38 -6.23 -2.82 7.52
CA LEU A 38 -6.71 -3.86 6.59
C LEU A 38 -6.17 -5.25 6.94
N VAL A 39 -4.87 -5.36 7.23
CA VAL A 39 -4.22 -6.63 7.62
C VAL A 39 -4.75 -7.17 8.95
N THR A 40 -5.31 -6.34 9.82
CA THR A 40 -5.95 -6.81 11.06
C THR A 40 -7.40 -7.29 10.87
N THR A 41 -7.99 -7.05 9.70
CA THR A 41 -9.33 -7.53 9.35
C THR A 41 -9.26 -8.94 8.75
N ASP A 42 -10.42 -9.52 8.43
CA ASP A 42 -10.56 -10.79 7.69
C ASP A 42 -10.74 -10.58 6.17
N TYR A 43 -10.32 -9.42 5.64
CA TYR A 43 -10.50 -9.04 4.24
C TYR A 43 -9.83 -10.02 3.28
N PHE A 44 -8.59 -10.44 3.54
CA PHE A 44 -7.84 -11.31 2.65
C PHE A 44 -8.37 -12.75 2.64
N GLU A 45 -8.94 -13.22 3.75
CA GLU A 45 -9.62 -14.52 3.82
C GLU A 45 -10.94 -14.52 3.04
N LYS A 46 -11.63 -13.38 2.99
CA LYS A 46 -12.91 -13.22 2.26
C LYS A 46 -12.72 -12.92 0.78
N ASN A 47 -11.61 -12.26 0.43
CA ASN A 47 -11.26 -11.87 -0.94
C ASN A 47 -9.96 -12.56 -1.40
N PRO A 48 -9.93 -13.92 -1.45
CA PRO A 48 -8.76 -14.62 -1.93
C PRO A 48 -8.57 -14.36 -3.43
N LYS A 49 -7.34 -14.01 -3.81
CA LYS A 49 -6.93 -13.90 -5.21
C LYS A 49 -5.90 -14.99 -5.48
N ASP A 50 -6.35 -16.08 -6.10
CA ASP A 50 -5.47 -17.16 -6.52
C ASP A 50 -4.39 -16.62 -7.47
N GLY A 51 -3.13 -16.95 -7.20
CA GLY A 51 -2.01 -16.47 -8.00
C GLY A 51 -1.56 -15.03 -7.71
N ALA A 52 -2.05 -14.38 -6.65
CA ALA A 52 -1.70 -12.99 -6.33
C ALA A 52 -0.19 -12.76 -6.16
N VAL A 53 0.51 -13.74 -5.56
CA VAL A 53 1.97 -13.66 -5.36
C VAL A 53 2.70 -13.82 -6.68
N GLU A 54 2.30 -14.77 -7.52
CA GLU A 54 2.85 -15.00 -8.85
C GLU A 54 2.64 -13.78 -9.75
N GLU A 55 1.47 -13.16 -9.70
CA GLU A 55 1.17 -11.92 -10.42
C GLU A 55 2.06 -10.77 -9.96
N LEU A 56 2.21 -10.58 -8.64
CA LEU A 56 3.07 -9.53 -8.07
C LEU A 56 4.53 -9.70 -8.49
N MET A 57 5.05 -10.92 -8.41
CA MET A 57 6.43 -11.25 -8.77
C MET A 57 6.66 -11.18 -10.29
N GLY A 58 5.65 -11.52 -11.09
CA GLY A 58 5.68 -11.38 -12.54
C GLY A 58 5.73 -9.92 -13.00
N GLN A 59 5.05 -9.02 -12.28
CA GLN A 59 5.08 -7.57 -12.55
C GLN A 59 6.39 -6.89 -12.15
N THR A 60 7.20 -7.49 -11.27
CA THR A 60 8.50 -6.94 -10.86
C THR A 60 9.66 -7.29 -11.80
N SER A 61 9.39 -8.08 -12.85
CA SER A 61 10.38 -8.52 -13.84
C SER A 61 10.34 -7.65 -15.10
N GLU A 62 10.71 -6.37 -14.99
CA GLU A 62 11.07 -5.47 -16.13
C GLU A 62 12.26 -4.58 -15.77
#